data_AF-A0A7W8C9P7-F1
#
_entry.id   AF-A0A7W8C9P7-F1
#
_cell.length_a   1.000
_cell.length_b   1.000
_cell.length_c   1.000
_cell.angle_alpha   90.00
_cell.angle_beta   90.00
_cell.angle_gamma   90.00
#
_symmetry.space_group_name_H-M   'P 1'
#
loop_
_entity.id
_entity.type
_entity.pdbx_description
1 polymer ?
#
loop_
_entity_poly.entity_id
_entity_poly.type
_entity_poly.pdbx_seq_one_letter_code
_entity_poly.pdbx_strand_id
1 'polypeptide(L)'
;MSGPSALTFVRGRAGVSWLVLIVATLIAYALGVDHGTGSVMVVVVLAIAAIKVRLVGLDFMELRCAPMPLRVAFEGYCLGLWALLSGLYLFG
;
A
#
# COMPACT_ATOMS: atom_id res chain seq x y z
N MET A 1 -4.60 23.53 26.72
CA MET A 1 -4.61 23.40 25.24
C MET A 1 -4.82 21.92 24.93
N SER A 2 -6.07 21.47 24.81
CA SER A 2 -6.35 20.11 24.37
C SER A 2 -6.00 20.03 22.89
N GLY A 3 -4.87 19.38 22.56
CA GLY A 3 -4.48 19.19 21.17
C GLY A 3 -5.59 18.50 20.39
N PRO A 4 -5.75 18.78 19.08
CA PRO A 4 -6.73 18.08 18.26
C PRO A 4 -6.55 16.58 18.43
N SER A 5 -7.56 15.89 18.95
CA SER A 5 -7.51 14.44 19.20
C SER A 5 -7.19 13.72 17.89
N ALA A 6 -6.40 12.64 17.89
CA ALA A 6 -6.09 11.88 16.66
C ALA A 6 -7.35 11.54 15.83
N LEU A 7 -8.50 11.36 16.50
CA LEU A 7 -9.83 11.20 15.90
C LEU A 7 -10.29 12.34 14.98
N THR A 8 -9.88 13.60 15.22
CA THR A 8 -10.21 14.73 14.34
C THR A 8 -9.36 14.74 13.07
N PHE A 9 -8.11 14.26 13.11
CA PHE A 9 -7.25 14.09 11.93
C PHE A 9 -7.71 12.94 11.04
N VAL A 10 -8.21 11.86 11.66
CA VAL A 10 -8.76 10.68 10.97
C VAL A 10 -10.07 10.98 10.21
N ARG A 11 -10.70 12.14 10.46
CA ARG A 11 -12.00 12.49 9.85
C ARG A 11 -11.92 12.75 8.32
N GLY A 12 -10.72 12.92 7.77
CA GLY A 12 -10.49 13.03 6.33
C GLY A 12 -10.10 11.69 5.67
N ARG A 13 -10.35 11.55 4.36
CA ARG A 13 -9.93 10.36 3.58
C ARG A 13 -8.42 10.07 3.66
N ALA A 14 -7.59 11.12 3.71
CA ALA A 14 -6.15 10.98 3.93
C ALA A 14 -5.84 10.39 5.31
N GLY A 15 -6.59 10.76 6.36
CA GLY A 15 -6.44 10.22 7.71
C GLY A 15 -6.84 8.75 7.81
N VAL A 16 -7.90 8.33 7.09
CA VAL A 16 -8.27 6.91 6.97
C VAL A 16 -7.18 6.14 6.22
N SER A 17 -6.70 6.67 5.09
CA SER A 17 -5.63 6.05 4.30
C SER A 17 -4.34 5.91 5.10
N TRP A 18 -4.02 6.92 5.92
CA TRP A 18 -2.90 6.87 6.86
C TRP A 18 -3.03 5.71 7.87
N LEU A 19 -4.20 5.54 8.50
CA LEU A 19 -4.43 4.40 9.40
C LEU A 19 -4.30 3.05 8.69
N VAL A 20 -4.84 2.94 7.48
CA VAL A 20 -4.72 1.73 6.65
C VAL A 20 -3.25 1.43 6.35
N LEU A 21 -2.43 2.45 6.04
CA LEU A 21 -0.99 2.28 5.81
C LEU A 21 -0.24 1.80 7.05
N ILE A 22 -0.63 2.26 8.24
CA ILE A 22 -0.05 1.77 9.50
C ILE A 22 -0.38 0.29 9.69
N VAL A 23 -1.66 -0.08 9.59
CA VAL A 23 -2.11 -1.46 9.74
C VAL A 23 -1.42 -2.37 8.71
N ALA A 24 -1.35 -1.94 7.45
CA ALA A 24 -0.64 -2.64 6.39
C ALA A 24 0.85 -2.85 6.73
N THR A 25 1.49 -1.88 7.36
CA THR A 25 2.90 -1.97 7.77
C THR A 25 3.08 -2.95 8.93
N LEU A 26 2.19 -2.93 9.92
CA LEU A 26 2.22 -3.89 11.03
C LEU A 26 1.97 -5.33 10.54
N ILE A 27 1.04 -5.53 9.61
CA ILE A 27 0.79 -6.83 8.99
C ILE A 27 2.03 -7.31 8.23
N ALA A 28 2.59 -6.46 7.35
CA ALA A 28 3.80 -6.82 6.60
C ALA A 28 4.98 -7.15 7.51
N TYR A 29 5.15 -6.39 8.61
CA TYR A 29 6.16 -6.67 9.62
C TYR A 29 5.93 -8.02 10.31
N ALA A 30 4.69 -8.29 10.75
CA ALA A 30 4.33 -9.55 11.38
C ALA A 30 4.57 -10.77 10.47
N LEU A 31 4.31 -10.61 9.16
CA LEU A 31 4.59 -11.64 8.16
C LEU A 31 6.09 -11.84 7.88
N GLY A 32 6.92 -10.81 8.11
CA GLY A 32 8.35 -10.83 7.87
C GLY A 32 9.21 -11.27 9.07
N VAL A 33 8.69 -11.19 10.30
CA VAL A 33 9.45 -11.61 11.51
C VAL A 33 9.55 -13.13 11.66
N ASP A 34 8.62 -13.89 11.08
CA ASP A 34 8.76 -15.34 10.99
C ASP A 34 9.76 -15.67 9.90
N HIS A 35 10.96 -16.12 10.31
CA HIS A 35 12.13 -16.41 9.47
C HIS A 35 11.94 -17.60 8.49
N GLY A 36 10.70 -18.08 8.32
CA GLY A 36 10.29 -19.18 7.44
C GLY A 36 9.27 -18.73 6.39
N THR A 37 9.39 -17.49 5.90
CA THR A 37 8.48 -16.87 4.93
C THR A 37 8.44 -17.70 3.64
N GLY A 38 7.54 -18.68 3.58
CA GLY A 38 7.32 -19.49 2.38
C GLY A 38 6.98 -18.61 1.19
N SER A 39 7.19 -19.12 -0.01
CA SER A 39 7.11 -18.34 -1.24
C SER A 39 5.81 -17.51 -1.38
N VAL A 40 4.70 -18.06 -0.88
CA VAL A 40 3.39 -17.37 -0.81
C VAL A 40 3.43 -16.12 0.07
N MET A 41 4.10 -16.16 1.22
CA MET A 41 4.16 -15.02 2.14
C MET A 41 4.95 -13.84 1.55
N VAL A 42 5.98 -14.12 0.76
CA VAL A 42 6.70 -13.06 0.02
C VAL A 42 5.78 -12.39 -1.00
N VAL A 43 5.02 -13.17 -1.78
CA VAL A 43 4.04 -12.63 -2.73
C VAL A 43 2.96 -11.78 -2.04
N VAL A 44 2.52 -12.19 -0.84
CA VAL A 44 1.57 -11.43 -0.01
C VAL A 44 2.17 -10.12 0.48
N VAL A 45 3.42 -10.13 0.98
CA VAL A 45 4.11 -8.90 1.41
C VAL A 45 4.29 -7.93 0.24
N LEU A 46 4.63 -8.45 -0.95
CA LEU A 46 4.70 -7.65 -2.18
C LEU A 46 3.33 -7.06 -2.56
N ALA A 47 2.24 -7.82 -2.40
CA ALA A 47 0.89 -7.33 -2.64
C ALA A 47 0.54 -6.19 -1.68
N ILE A 48 0.85 -6.34 -0.39
CA ILE A 48 0.67 -5.30 0.62
C ILE A 48 1.47 -4.04 0.24
N ALA A 49 2.72 -4.20 -0.20
CA ALA A 49 3.55 -3.08 -0.65
C ALA A 49 2.93 -2.34 -1.85
N ALA A 50 2.44 -3.06 -2.86
CA ALA A 50 1.78 -2.45 -4.02
C ALA A 50 0.48 -1.72 -3.65
N ILE A 51 -0.32 -2.29 -2.74
CA ILE A 51 -1.52 -1.63 -2.20
C ILE A 51 -1.15 -0.34 -1.46
N LYS A 52 -0.08 -0.35 -0.66
CA LYS A 52 0.43 0.86 0.01
C LYS A 52 0.78 1.95 -1.00
N VAL A 53 1.51 1.62 -2.07
CA VAL A 53 1.85 2.56 -3.15
C VAL A 53 0.58 3.13 -3.78
N ARG A 54 -0.41 2.28 -4.09
CA ARG A 54 -1.69 2.72 -4.68
C ARG A 54 -2.43 3.70 -3.77
N LEU A 55 -2.51 3.43 -2.47
CA LEU A 55 -3.13 4.32 -1.48
C LEU A 55 -2.39 5.66 -1.38
N VAL A 56 -1.06 5.64 -1.34
CA VAL A 56 -0.25 6.88 -1.34
C VAL A 56 -0.53 7.71 -2.59
N GLY A 57 -0.51 7.10 -3.77
CA GLY A 57 -0.77 7.83 -5.02
C GLY A 57 -2.18 8.42 -5.09
N LEU A 58 -3.21 7.64 -4.75
CA LEU A 58 -4.60 8.09 -4.85
C LEU A 58 -4.98 9.11 -3.78
N ASP A 59 -4.52 8.94 -2.54
CA ASP A 59 -4.98 9.75 -1.39
C ASP A 59 -4.03 10.86 -0.96
N PHE A 60 -2.72 10.74 -1.23
CA PHE A 60 -1.73 11.76 -0.85
C PHE A 60 -1.14 12.51 -2.04
N MET A 61 -1.04 11.89 -3.22
CA MET A 61 -0.61 12.57 -4.45
C MET A 61 -1.78 13.08 -5.29
N GLU A 62 -3.01 12.96 -4.78
CA GLU A 62 -4.25 13.40 -5.43
C GLU A 62 -4.47 12.85 -6.85
N LEU A 63 -3.82 11.73 -7.23
CA LEU A 63 -4.00 11.09 -8.55
C LEU A 63 -5.44 10.62 -8.81
N ARG A 64 -6.28 10.58 -7.77
CA ARG A 64 -7.72 10.33 -7.91
C ARG A 64 -8.46 11.41 -8.71
N CYS A 65 -7.99 12.65 -8.67
CA CYS A 65 -8.56 13.79 -9.39
C CYS A 65 -7.82 14.04 -10.71
N ALA A 66 -6.74 13.30 -10.98
CA ALA A 66 -5.99 13.37 -12.22
C ALA A 66 -6.83 12.86 -13.40
N PRO A 67 -6.53 13.33 -14.63
CA PRO A 67 -7.17 12.81 -15.84
C PRO A 67 -7.05 11.29 -15.92
N MET A 68 -8.14 10.63 -16.32
CA MET A 68 -8.29 9.17 -16.37
C MET A 68 -7.08 8.38 -16.92
N PRO A 69 -6.43 8.77 -18.03
CA PRO A 69 -5.27 8.02 -18.53
C PRO A 69 -4.12 7.94 -17.52
N LEU A 70 -3.86 9.00 -16.76
CA LEU A 70 -2.80 9.04 -15.75
C LEU A 70 -3.09 8.09 -14.59
N ARG A 71 -4.36 8.09 -14.15
CA ARG A 71 -4.83 7.20 -13.09
C ARG A 71 -4.75 5.74 -13.52
N VAL A 72 -5.18 5.41 -14.73
CA VAL A 72 -5.09 4.04 -15.26
C VAL A 72 -3.63 3.61 -15.42
N ALA A 73 -2.75 4.48 -15.91
CA ALA A 73 -1.32 4.18 -16.01
C ALA A 73 -0.70 3.91 -14.64
N PHE A 74 -1.07 4.67 -13.61
CA PHE A 74 -0.60 4.46 -12.25
C PHE A 74 -1.13 3.17 -11.61
N GLU A 75 -2.43 2.89 -11.76
CA GLU A 75 -3.01 1.63 -11.27
C GLU A 75 -2.39 0.42 -12.00
N GLY A 76 -2.16 0.54 -13.31
CA GLY A 76 -1.43 -0.44 -14.11
C GLY A 76 0.02 -0.61 -13.67
N TYR A 77 0.72 0.47 -13.34
CA TYR A 77 2.06 0.42 -12.76
C TYR A 77 2.08 -0.33 -11.43
N CYS A 78 1.12 -0.08 -10.52
CA CYS A 78 1.06 -0.80 -9.25
C CYS A 78 0.86 -2.31 -9.44
N LEU A 79 -0.04 -2.71 -10.36
CA LEU A 79 -0.28 -4.10 -10.69
C LEU A 79 0.93 -4.75 -11.39
N GLY A 80 1.53 -4.04 -12.35
CA GLY A 80 2.71 -4.49 -13.08
C GLY A 80 3.92 -4.66 -12.16
N LEU A 81 4.14 -3.73 -11.23
CA LEU A 81 5.19 -3.82 -10.21
C LEU A 81 5.01 -5.07 -9.34
N TRP A 82 3.79 -5.30 -8.84
CA TRP A 82 3.50 -6.50 -8.04
C TRP A 82 3.72 -7.78 -8.85
N ALA A 83 3.17 -7.86 -10.05
CA ALA A 83 3.26 -9.05 -10.91
C ALA A 83 4.72 -9.34 -11.31
N LEU A 84 5.48 -8.31 -11.66
CA LEU A 84 6.89 -8.42 -12.03
C LEU A 84 7.72 -8.92 -10.85
N LEU A 85 7.62 -8.27 -9.69
CA LEU A 85 8.41 -8.66 -8.51
C LEU A 85 8.03 -10.05 -8.01
N SER A 86 6.74 -10.38 -8.00
CA SER A 86 6.27 -11.71 -7.62
C SER A 86 6.76 -12.77 -8.61
N GLY A 87 6.68 -12.49 -9.92
CA GLY A 87 7.18 -13.39 -10.95
C GLY A 87 8.69 -13.61 -10.85
N LEU A 88 9.47 -12.53 -10.70
CA LEU A 88 10.92 -12.64 -10.51
C LEU A 88 11.27 -13.47 -9.27
N TYR A 89 10.53 -13.34 -8.18
CA TYR A 89 10.76 -14.13 -6.98
C TYR A 89 10.35 -15.62 -7.13
N LEU A 90 9.29 -15.90 -7.91
CA LEU A 90 8.78 -17.26 -8.12
C LEU A 90 9.57 -18.04 -9.17
N PHE A 91 10.12 -17.36 -10.17
CA PHE A 91 10.73 -17.97 -11.36
C PHE A 91 12.23 -17.66 -11.53
N GLY A 92 12.80 -16.78 -10.70
CA GLY A 92 14.23 -16.40 -10.72
C GLY A 92 15.00 -17.08 -9.60
#